data_AF-A0A0R0G615-F1
#
_entry.id   AF-A0A0R0G615-F1
#
_cell.length_a   1.000
_cell.length_b   1.000
_cell.length_c   1.000
_cell.angle_alpha   90.00
_cell.angle_beta   90.00
_cell.angle_gamma   90.00
#
_symmetry.space_group_name_H-M   'P 1'
#
loop_
_entity.id
_entity.type
_entity.pdbx_description
1 polymer ?
#
loop_
_entity_poly.entity_id
_entity_poly.type
_entity_poly.pdbx_seq_one_letter_code
_entity_poly.pdbx_strand_id
1 'polypeptide(L)'
;MIARAETYLGDIAGACWESFKQTFPEQIKTNLVDPGPNIYNFCSLIQIIFTAQFVNDGNTIRQKIYLGNLERLSISYFGKIKEFTQDYLMHASIARGFTDKSLGEKLFLKLPGKLGQKIRDSWNDDQIDPVMNNLTVKIQHIMKVMEDTCTNIAINKQIKMVDSEICKQIYTPQQYHKEIRRKRP
;
A
#
# COMPACT_ATOMS: atom_id res chain seq x y z
N MET A 1 37.27 -8.55 -0.83
CA MET A 1 35.93 -7.91 -0.83
C MET A 1 35.17 -8.22 0.45
N ILE A 2 35.08 -9.49 0.88
CA ILE A 2 34.41 -9.90 2.14
C ILE A 2 34.99 -9.21 3.38
N ALA A 3 36.32 -9.18 3.56
CA ALA A 3 36.94 -8.49 4.70
C ALA A 3 36.55 -7.00 4.81
N ARG A 4 36.32 -6.32 3.68
CA ARG A 4 35.81 -4.95 3.66
C ARG A 4 34.31 -4.88 3.95
N ALA A 5 33.55 -5.92 3.62
CA ALA A 5 32.14 -6.00 3.96
C ALA A 5 31.93 -6.24 5.46
N GLU A 6 32.80 -7.04 6.09
CA GLU A 6 32.80 -7.28 7.54
C GLU A 6 32.93 -5.98 8.34
N THR A 7 33.71 -4.99 7.85
CA THR A 7 33.86 -3.69 8.53
C THR A 7 32.60 -2.81 8.49
N TYR A 8 31.58 -3.17 7.69
CA TYR A 8 30.28 -2.48 7.71
C TYR A 8 29.27 -3.12 8.66
N LEU A 9 29.59 -4.27 9.27
CA LEU A 9 28.76 -4.84 10.32
C LEU A 9 28.88 -3.94 11.55
N GLY A 10 27.76 -3.38 12.02
CA GLY A 10 27.73 -2.69 13.31
C GLY A 10 28.04 -3.65 14.47
N ASP A 11 28.32 -3.12 15.67
CA ASP A 11 28.87 -3.89 16.81
C ASP A 11 28.16 -5.22 17.09
N ILE A 12 26.82 -5.19 17.11
CA ILE A 12 26.00 -6.40 17.35
C ILE A 12 26.23 -7.41 16.23
N ALA A 13 26.21 -6.96 14.98
CA ALA A 13 26.34 -7.85 13.84
C ALA A 13 27.76 -8.39 13.66
N GLY A 14 28.77 -7.56 13.96
CA GLY A 14 30.16 -7.98 14.00
C GLY A 14 30.40 -9.05 15.08
N ALA A 15 29.88 -8.85 16.29
CA ALA A 15 30.01 -9.82 17.37
C ALA A 15 29.34 -11.16 17.04
N CYS A 16 28.11 -11.14 16.49
CA CYS A 16 27.43 -12.35 16.02
C CYS A 16 28.23 -13.06 14.94
N TRP A 17 28.80 -12.30 13.99
CA TRP A 17 29.60 -12.83 12.90
C TRP A 17 30.90 -13.48 13.37
N GLU A 18 31.66 -12.83 14.26
CA GLU A 18 32.88 -13.41 14.84
C GLU A 18 32.58 -14.67 15.66
N SER A 19 31.53 -14.64 16.48
CA SER A 19 31.08 -15.81 17.24
C SER A 19 30.70 -16.97 16.32
N PHE A 20 30.02 -16.68 15.20
CA PHE A 20 29.65 -17.68 14.20
C PHE A 20 30.88 -18.27 13.50
N LYS A 21 31.85 -17.45 13.10
CA LYS A 21 33.12 -17.93 12.50
C LYS A 21 33.88 -18.87 13.42
N GLN A 22 33.95 -18.54 14.71
CA GLN A 22 34.63 -19.38 15.71
C GLN A 22 33.91 -20.71 15.93
N THR A 23 32.59 -20.70 15.93
CA THR A 23 31.77 -21.89 16.26
C THR A 23 31.56 -22.82 15.07
N PHE A 24 31.47 -22.26 13.85
CA PHE A 24 31.14 -23.01 12.63
C PHE A 24 32.14 -22.75 11.48
N PRO A 25 33.45 -23.02 11.67
CA PRO A 25 34.47 -22.73 10.66
C PRO A 25 34.23 -23.47 9.33
N GLU A 26 33.69 -24.69 9.38
CA GLU A 26 33.33 -25.47 8.18
C GLU A 26 32.21 -24.82 7.35
N GLN A 27 31.31 -24.06 7.98
CA GLN A 27 30.27 -23.31 7.26
C GLN A 27 30.88 -22.09 6.55
N ILE A 28 31.93 -21.49 7.11
CA ILE A 28 32.67 -20.40 6.45
C ILE A 28 33.36 -20.94 5.20
N LYS A 29 34.02 -22.10 5.33
CA LYS A 29 34.71 -22.75 4.23
C LYS A 29 33.76 -23.11 3.09
N THR A 30 32.72 -23.88 3.40
CA THR A 30 31.72 -24.37 2.42
C THR A 30 30.96 -23.23 1.73
N ASN A 31 30.59 -22.16 2.45
CA ASN A 31 29.72 -21.12 1.90
C ASN A 31 30.45 -19.89 1.35
N LEU A 32 31.69 -19.60 1.79
CA LEU A 32 32.42 -18.38 1.41
C LEU A 32 33.79 -18.60 0.78
N VAL A 33 34.50 -19.67 1.16
CA VAL A 33 35.86 -19.93 0.66
C VAL A 33 35.82 -20.78 -0.60
N ASP A 34 35.17 -21.94 -0.53
CA ASP A 34 35.15 -22.93 -1.63
C ASP A 34 34.42 -22.42 -2.90
N PRO A 35 33.27 -21.71 -2.81
CA PRO A 35 32.63 -21.11 -3.98
C PRO A 35 33.40 -19.91 -4.56
N GLY A 36 34.46 -19.46 -3.88
CA GLY A 36 35.15 -18.21 -4.13
C GLY A 36 34.50 -17.02 -3.40
N PRO A 37 35.28 -15.95 -3.14
CA PRO A 37 34.84 -14.81 -2.33
C PRO A 37 33.77 -13.97 -3.05
N ASN A 38 32.50 -14.32 -2.84
CA ASN A 38 31.35 -13.62 -3.40
C ASN A 38 30.59 -12.84 -2.31
N ILE A 39 30.36 -11.54 -2.55
CA ILE A 39 29.59 -10.68 -1.64
C ILE A 39 28.15 -11.19 -1.44
N TYR A 40 27.53 -11.80 -2.46
CA TYR A 40 26.18 -12.36 -2.34
C TYR A 40 26.14 -13.53 -1.37
N ASN A 41 27.17 -14.39 -1.35
CA ASN A 41 27.26 -15.50 -0.41
C ASN A 41 27.47 -14.98 1.01
N PHE A 42 28.30 -13.95 1.19
CA PHE A 42 28.49 -13.30 2.49
C PHE A 42 27.17 -12.70 3.01
N CYS A 43 26.48 -11.90 2.21
CA CYS A 43 25.18 -11.32 2.59
C CYS A 43 24.15 -12.41 2.89
N SER A 44 24.14 -13.50 2.12
CA SER A 44 23.26 -14.65 2.34
C SER A 44 23.53 -15.34 3.68
N LEU A 45 24.80 -15.55 4.01
CA LEU A 45 25.20 -16.18 5.27
C LEU A 45 24.88 -15.29 6.47
N ILE A 46 25.15 -13.98 6.37
CA ILE A 46 24.73 -13.01 7.39
C ILE A 46 23.22 -13.05 7.59
N GLN A 47 22.42 -13.04 6.52
CA GLN A 47 20.97 -13.17 6.63
C GLN A 47 20.56 -14.47 7.34
N ILE A 48 21.16 -15.61 6.99
CA ILE A 48 20.89 -16.91 7.63
C ILE A 48 21.23 -16.85 9.13
N ILE A 49 22.34 -16.23 9.53
CA ILE A 49 22.71 -16.08 10.95
C ILE A 49 21.63 -15.31 11.72
N PHE A 50 21.08 -14.24 11.14
CA PHE A 50 20.07 -13.41 11.82
C PHE A 50 18.64 -13.97 11.76
N THR A 51 18.32 -14.75 10.74
CA THR A 51 16.93 -15.16 10.46
C THR A 51 16.70 -16.66 10.54
N ALA A 52 17.76 -17.46 10.61
CA ALA A 52 17.74 -18.92 10.44
C ALA A 52 17.02 -19.39 9.15
N GLN A 53 16.99 -18.53 8.12
CA GLN A 53 16.30 -18.80 6.86
C GLN A 53 17.25 -18.58 5.68
N PHE A 54 17.26 -19.53 4.73
CA PHE A 54 17.94 -19.34 3.45
C PHE A 54 17.33 -18.15 2.70
N VAL A 55 18.13 -17.40 1.94
CA VAL A 55 17.66 -16.18 1.25
C VAL A 55 16.44 -16.45 0.36
N ASN A 56 16.39 -17.61 -0.28
CA ASN A 56 15.27 -18.00 -1.13
C ASN A 56 14.03 -18.40 -0.32
N ASP A 57 14.21 -19.16 0.76
CA ASP A 57 13.12 -19.66 1.61
C ASP A 57 12.54 -18.55 2.47
N GLY A 58 13.39 -17.75 3.11
CA GLY A 58 12.97 -16.64 3.96
C GLY A 58 12.23 -15.56 3.20
N ASN A 59 12.65 -15.27 1.96
CA ASN A 59 11.88 -14.40 1.08
C ASN A 59 10.50 -14.98 0.75
N THR A 60 10.41 -16.29 0.50
CA THR A 60 9.13 -16.96 0.18
C THR A 60 8.20 -17.03 1.39
N ILE A 61 8.71 -17.40 2.57
CA ILE A 61 7.97 -17.44 3.83
C ILE A 61 7.49 -16.03 4.18
N ARG A 62 8.37 -15.02 4.10
CA ARG A 62 8.03 -13.63 4.33
C ARG A 62 6.95 -13.17 3.36
N GLN A 63 7.11 -13.40 2.06
CA GLN A 63 6.08 -13.05 1.07
C GLN A 63 4.72 -13.68 1.39
N LYS A 64 4.69 -14.97 1.76
CA LYS A 64 3.46 -15.67 2.17
C LYS A 64 2.81 -15.05 3.40
N ILE A 65 3.59 -14.73 4.44
CA ILE A 65 3.09 -14.07 5.67
C ILE A 65 2.46 -12.72 5.32
N TYR A 66 3.17 -11.90 4.55
CA TYR A 66 2.70 -10.56 4.20
C TYR A 66 1.51 -10.58 3.23
N LEU A 67 1.45 -11.54 2.32
CA LEU A 67 0.26 -11.77 1.49
C LEU A 67 -0.94 -12.17 2.36
N GLY A 68 -0.74 -13.05 3.35
CA GLY A 68 -1.78 -13.40 4.33
C GLY A 68 -2.26 -12.20 5.16
N ASN A 69 -1.33 -11.33 5.59
CA ASN A 69 -1.68 -10.09 6.29
C ASN A 69 -2.46 -9.14 5.39
N LEU A 70 -2.08 -9.01 4.11
CA LEU A 70 -2.78 -8.20 3.12
C LEU A 70 -4.21 -8.69 2.87
N GLU A 71 -4.42 -10.01 2.81
CA GLU A 71 -5.77 -10.58 2.67
C GLU A 71 -6.66 -10.23 3.89
N ARG A 72 -6.09 -10.29 5.10
CA ARG A 72 -6.79 -9.95 6.36
C ARG A 72 -7.00 -8.44 6.54
N LEU A 73 -6.13 -7.61 5.97
CA LEU A 73 -6.20 -6.16 6.08
C LEU A 73 -7.54 -5.67 5.52
N SER A 74 -8.29 -4.93 6.30
CA SER A 74 -9.61 -4.41 5.92
C SER A 74 -9.85 -3.05 6.54
N ILE A 75 -10.78 -2.29 5.97
CA ILE A 75 -11.14 -0.96 6.44
C ILE A 75 -12.66 -0.82 6.47
N SER A 76 -13.19 -0.45 7.63
CA SER A 76 -14.64 -0.23 7.83
C SER A 76 -15.05 1.23 7.66
N TYR A 77 -14.10 2.17 7.83
CA TYR A 77 -14.37 3.60 7.83
C TYR A 77 -13.21 4.39 7.25
N PHE A 78 -13.52 5.35 6.37
CA PHE A 78 -12.53 6.18 5.67
C PHE A 78 -11.65 7.05 6.57
N GLY A 79 -12.00 7.26 7.85
CA GLY A 79 -11.12 7.97 8.78
C GLY A 79 -9.75 7.31 8.95
N LYS A 80 -9.64 5.99 8.67
CA LYS A 80 -8.36 5.25 8.70
C LYS A 80 -7.76 5.00 7.32
N ILE A 81 -8.22 5.70 6.27
CA ILE A 81 -7.78 5.42 4.89
C ILE A 81 -6.26 5.58 4.69
N LYS A 82 -5.64 6.54 5.39
CA LYS A 82 -4.18 6.76 5.31
C LYS A 82 -3.40 5.59 5.89
N GLU A 83 -3.71 5.19 7.13
CA GLU A 83 -3.11 4.02 7.79
C GLU A 83 -3.33 2.76 6.94
N PHE A 84 -4.56 2.52 6.51
CA PHE A 84 -4.91 1.37 5.68
C PHE A 84 -4.11 1.32 4.37
N THR A 85 -4.01 2.42 3.64
CA THR A 85 -3.28 2.45 2.35
C THR A 85 -1.77 2.29 2.54
N GLN A 86 -1.21 2.82 3.64
CA GLN A 86 0.20 2.62 4.01
C GLN A 86 0.49 1.14 4.34
N ASP A 87 -0.32 0.53 5.18
CA ASP A 87 -0.20 -0.90 5.53
C ASP A 87 -0.37 -1.79 4.29
N TYR A 88 -1.36 -1.47 3.45
CA TYR A 88 -1.61 -2.20 2.21
C TYR A 88 -0.40 -2.13 1.27
N LEU A 89 0.16 -0.94 1.06
CA LEU A 89 1.34 -0.75 0.22
C LEU A 89 2.55 -1.50 0.80
N MET A 90 2.78 -1.43 2.11
CA MET A 90 3.87 -2.13 2.77
C MET A 90 3.77 -3.64 2.59
N HIS A 91 2.61 -4.21 2.92
CA HIS A 91 2.38 -5.66 2.81
C HIS A 91 2.49 -6.14 1.37
N ALA A 92 1.89 -5.43 0.42
CA ALA A 92 1.96 -5.76 -1.00
C ALA A 92 3.40 -5.69 -1.52
N SER A 93 4.16 -4.66 -1.13
CA SER A 93 5.55 -4.47 -1.60
C SER A 93 6.46 -5.58 -1.09
N ILE A 94 6.32 -5.97 0.17
CA ILE A 94 7.09 -7.09 0.74
C ILE A 94 6.69 -8.43 0.09
N ALA A 95 5.41 -8.57 -0.27
CA ALA A 95 4.90 -9.71 -1.04
C ALA A 95 5.26 -9.66 -2.54
N ARG A 96 6.06 -8.67 -3.00
CA ARG A 96 6.41 -8.42 -4.41
C ARG A 96 5.20 -8.13 -5.33
N GLY A 97 4.08 -7.71 -4.76
CA GLY A 97 2.85 -7.39 -5.49
C GLY A 97 2.65 -5.91 -5.80
N PHE A 98 3.72 -5.11 -5.79
CA PHE A 98 3.65 -3.65 -6.03
C PHE A 98 3.03 -3.27 -7.38
N THR A 99 3.32 -4.05 -8.43
CA THR A 99 2.78 -3.91 -9.79
C THR A 99 1.73 -4.97 -10.12
N ASP A 100 1.27 -5.73 -9.13
CA ASP A 100 0.29 -6.79 -9.34
C ASP A 100 -1.11 -6.19 -9.57
N LYS A 101 -1.66 -6.41 -10.77
CA LYS A 101 -2.98 -5.90 -11.15
C LYS A 101 -4.10 -6.42 -10.25
N SER A 102 -4.04 -7.70 -9.86
CA SER A 102 -5.03 -8.35 -8.99
C SER A 102 -5.02 -7.75 -7.59
N LEU A 103 -3.83 -7.50 -7.02
CA LEU A 103 -3.73 -6.78 -5.75
C LEU A 103 -4.20 -5.33 -5.88
N GLY A 104 -3.97 -4.69 -7.03
CA GLY A 104 -4.51 -3.37 -7.31
C GLY A 104 -6.04 -3.34 -7.34
N GLU A 105 -6.70 -4.36 -7.89
CA GLU A 105 -8.17 -4.46 -7.88
C GLU A 105 -8.71 -4.77 -6.48
N LYS A 106 -8.04 -5.67 -5.75
CA LYS A 106 -8.39 -5.98 -4.36
C LYS A 106 -8.32 -4.76 -3.44
N LEU A 107 -7.39 -3.83 -3.69
CA LEU A 107 -7.31 -2.58 -2.96
C LEU A 107 -8.64 -1.81 -3.04
N PHE A 108 -9.18 -1.64 -4.25
CA PHE A 108 -10.46 -0.96 -4.47
C PHE A 108 -11.63 -1.72 -3.86
N LEU A 109 -11.65 -3.05 -3.96
CA LEU A 109 -12.70 -3.89 -3.39
C LEU A 109 -12.77 -3.82 -1.86
N LYS A 110 -11.65 -3.51 -1.19
CA LYS A 110 -11.60 -3.35 0.27
C LYS A 110 -12.12 -1.99 0.74
N LEU A 111 -12.36 -1.02 -0.14
CA LEU A 111 -12.89 0.29 0.23
C LEU A 111 -14.37 0.20 0.61
N PRO A 112 -14.81 0.85 1.70
CA PRO A 112 -16.16 0.66 2.21
C PRO A 112 -17.20 1.51 1.46
N GLY A 113 -18.39 0.94 1.30
CA GLY A 113 -19.61 1.65 0.91
C GLY A 113 -19.60 2.31 -0.48
N LYS A 114 -20.59 3.18 -0.71
CA LYS A 114 -20.80 3.84 -2.01
C LYS A 114 -19.64 4.75 -2.43
N LEU A 115 -18.93 5.34 -1.47
CA LEU A 115 -17.74 6.14 -1.77
C LEU A 115 -16.60 5.26 -2.29
N GLY A 116 -16.40 4.06 -1.71
CA GLY A 116 -15.44 3.08 -2.22
C GLY A 116 -15.77 2.65 -3.64
N GLN A 117 -17.06 2.38 -3.92
CA GLN A 117 -17.52 2.09 -5.27
C GLN A 117 -17.26 3.25 -6.24
N LYS A 118 -17.59 4.49 -5.86
CA LYS A 118 -17.31 5.68 -6.67
C LYS A 118 -15.80 5.81 -6.99
N ILE A 119 -14.94 5.55 -6.01
CA ILE A 119 -13.48 5.60 -6.20
C ILE A 119 -13.06 4.56 -7.25
N ARG A 120 -13.55 3.33 -7.13
CA ARG A 120 -13.28 2.25 -8.10
C ARG A 120 -13.79 2.61 -9.50
N ASP A 121 -15.03 3.07 -9.61
CA ASP A 121 -15.65 3.38 -10.91
C ASP A 121 -14.97 4.56 -11.60
N SER A 122 -14.38 5.48 -10.82
CA SER A 122 -13.58 6.59 -11.35
C SER A 122 -12.16 6.21 -11.78
N TRP A 123 -11.70 5.00 -11.44
CA TRP A 123 -10.41 4.50 -11.87
C TRP A 123 -10.51 3.95 -13.30
N ASN A 124 -9.65 4.42 -14.20
CA ASN A 124 -9.54 3.94 -15.57
C ASN A 124 -8.07 3.60 -15.86
N ASP A 125 -7.76 2.33 -16.04
CA ASP A 125 -6.40 1.87 -16.30
C ASP A 125 -5.92 2.12 -17.73
N ASP A 126 -6.83 2.26 -18.70
CA ASP A 126 -6.48 2.53 -20.11
C ASP A 126 -5.80 3.89 -20.31
N GLN A 127 -5.97 4.83 -19.37
CA GLN A 127 -5.33 6.15 -19.40
C GLN A 127 -3.94 6.16 -18.77
N ILE A 128 -3.49 5.05 -18.19
CA ILE A 128 -2.26 4.96 -17.42
C ILE A 128 -1.27 4.08 -18.17
N ASP A 129 -0.05 4.57 -18.35
CA ASP A 129 1.05 3.75 -18.89
C ASP A 129 1.12 2.43 -18.10
N PRO A 130 1.07 1.25 -18.75
CA PRO A 130 1.20 -0.04 -18.09
C PRO A 130 2.42 -0.14 -17.16
N VAL A 131 3.52 0.56 -17.48
CA VAL A 131 4.74 0.62 -16.66
C VAL A 131 4.50 1.38 -15.35
N MET A 132 3.61 2.38 -15.36
CA MET A 132 3.27 3.22 -14.21
C MET A 132 2.05 2.70 -13.43
N ASN A 133 1.34 1.68 -13.93
CA ASN A 133 0.18 1.11 -13.27
C ASN A 133 0.59 0.25 -12.05
N ASN A 134 0.82 0.93 -10.93
CA ASN A 134 1.26 0.34 -9.67
C ASN A 134 0.40 0.82 -8.49
N LEU A 135 0.60 0.20 -7.32
CA LEU A 135 -0.19 0.50 -6.12
C LEU A 135 -0.07 1.95 -5.65
N THR A 136 1.08 2.61 -5.83
CA THR A 136 1.22 4.02 -5.44
C THR A 136 0.35 4.94 -6.29
N VAL A 137 0.24 4.70 -7.60
CA VAL A 137 -0.66 5.49 -8.47
C VAL A 137 -2.12 5.23 -8.12
N LYS A 138 -2.49 3.98 -7.83
CA LYS A 138 -3.84 3.65 -7.33
C LYS A 138 -4.15 4.36 -6.01
N ILE A 139 -3.21 4.38 -5.05
CA ILE A 139 -3.36 5.09 -3.78
C ILE A 139 -3.47 6.61 -3.98
N GLN A 140 -2.66 7.19 -4.87
CA GLN A 140 -2.78 8.61 -5.21
C GLN A 140 -4.16 8.95 -5.77
N HIS A 141 -4.72 8.10 -6.64
CA HIS A 141 -6.09 8.26 -7.13
C HIS A 141 -7.12 8.21 -6.00
N ILE A 142 -7.01 7.24 -5.08
CA ILE A 142 -7.88 7.17 -3.89
C ILE A 142 -7.81 8.49 -3.11
N MET A 143 -6.59 9.00 -2.84
CA MET A 143 -6.41 10.24 -2.08
C MET A 143 -6.98 11.46 -2.81
N LYS A 144 -6.82 11.54 -4.13
CA LYS A 144 -7.39 12.61 -4.95
C LYS A 144 -8.92 12.63 -4.91
N VAL A 145 -9.56 11.48 -5.09
CA VAL A 145 -11.04 11.40 -5.01
C VAL A 145 -11.55 11.72 -3.60
N MET A 146 -10.79 11.34 -2.57
CA MET A 146 -11.09 11.71 -1.19
C MET A 146 -10.99 13.21 -0.96
N GLU A 147 -9.93 13.85 -1.48
CA GLU A 147 -9.75 15.31 -1.42
C GLU A 147 -10.91 16.05 -2.09
N ASP A 148 -11.28 15.66 -3.31
CA ASP A 148 -12.44 16.24 -4.02
C ASP A 148 -13.74 16.05 -3.23
N THR A 149 -13.91 14.89 -2.60
CA THR A 149 -15.09 14.60 -1.77
C THR A 149 -15.13 15.49 -0.52
N CYS A 150 -13.99 15.68 0.14
CA CYS A 150 -13.87 16.57 1.29
C CYS A 150 -14.16 18.03 0.91
N THR A 151 -13.63 18.51 -0.22
CA THR A 151 -13.89 19.84 -0.76
C THR A 151 -15.38 20.04 -1.06
N ASN A 152 -16.02 19.07 -1.72
CA ASN A 152 -17.46 19.11 -1.99
C ASN A 152 -18.30 19.11 -0.71
N ILE A 153 -17.90 18.38 0.33
CA ILE A 153 -18.58 18.40 1.63
C ILE A 153 -18.45 19.80 2.28
N ALA A 154 -17.27 20.42 2.21
CA ALA A 154 -17.05 21.77 2.74
C ALA A 154 -17.91 22.80 2.02
N ILE A 155 -17.94 22.79 0.68
CA ILE A 155 -18.79 23.66 -0.14
C ILE A 155 -20.27 23.47 0.20
N ASN A 156 -20.74 22.21 0.30
CA ASN A 156 -22.13 21.93 0.64
C ASN A 156 -22.51 22.40 2.05
N LYS A 157 -21.57 22.40 3.02
CA LYS A 157 -21.81 22.96 4.36
C LYS A 157 -21.97 24.48 4.30
N GLN A 158 -21.15 25.18 3.52
CA GLN A 158 -21.24 26.63 3.33
C GLN A 158 -22.58 27.02 2.69
N ILE A 159 -22.99 26.35 1.60
CA ILE A 159 -24.26 26.61 0.92
C ILE A 159 -25.44 26.40 1.87
N LYS A 160 -25.43 25.35 2.70
CA LYS A 160 -26.49 25.10 3.68
C LYS A 160 -26.55 26.15 4.79
N MET A 161 -25.41 26.69 5.22
CA MET A 161 -25.33 27.65 6.32
C MET A 161 -25.62 29.09 5.89
N VAL A 162 -25.18 29.50 4.70
CA VAL A 162 -25.17 30.91 4.26
C VAL A 162 -26.12 31.15 3.09
N ASP A 163 -26.15 30.27 2.09
CA ASP A 163 -26.68 30.57 0.76
C ASP A 163 -27.88 29.71 0.33
N SER A 164 -28.64 29.15 1.28
CA SER A 164 -29.85 28.37 0.92
C SER A 164 -30.88 29.19 0.13
N GLU A 165 -30.77 30.53 0.19
CA GLU A 165 -31.57 31.46 -0.61
C GLU A 165 -31.22 31.44 -2.11
N ILE A 166 -29.96 31.19 -2.50
CA ILE A 166 -29.59 31.03 -3.91
C ILE A 166 -30.43 29.91 -4.54
N CYS A 167 -30.62 28.80 -3.83
CA CYS A 167 -31.46 27.70 -4.30
C CYS A 167 -32.96 28.07 -4.43
N LYS A 168 -33.43 29.14 -3.77
CA LYS A 168 -34.80 29.65 -3.96
C LYS A 168 -34.92 30.49 -5.25
N GLN A 169 -33.84 31.12 -5.70
CA GLN A 169 -33.80 31.92 -6.91
C GLN A 169 -33.65 31.08 -8.18
N ILE A 170 -33.12 29.85 -8.06
CA ILE A 170 -32.91 28.93 -9.19
C ILE A 170 -34.07 27.93 -9.26
N TYR A 171 -34.93 28.07 -10.27
CA TYR A 171 -36.04 27.16 -10.51
C TYR A 171 -35.56 25.78 -10.98
N THR A 172 -36.01 24.72 -10.31
CA THR A 172 -35.74 23.32 -10.67
C THR A 172 -36.99 22.63 -11.23
N PRO A 173 -36.86 21.61 -12.10
CA PRO A 173 -38.00 20.84 -12.65
C PRO A 173 -38.96 20.27 -11.58
N GLN A 174 -38.45 20.02 -10.37
CA GLN A 174 -39.23 19.53 -9.23
C GLN A 174 -40.16 20.62 -8.64
N GLN A 175 -39.80 21.89 -8.75
CA GLN A 175 -40.63 23.02 -8.28
C GLN A 175 -41.80 23.33 -9.21
N TYR A 176 -41.72 23.02 -10.52
CA TYR A 176 -42.84 23.17 -11.47
C TYR A 176 -44.12 22.48 -10.97
N HIS A 177 -44.00 21.34 -10.29
CA HIS A 177 -45.14 20.58 -9.78
C HIS A 177 -45.78 21.18 -8.52
N LYS A 178 -45.06 22.01 -7.74
CA LYS A 178 -45.59 22.62 -6.51
C LYS A 178 -46.49 23.82 -6.81
N GLU A 179 -46.15 24.64 -7.81
CA GLU A 179 -46.95 25.82 -8.17
C GLU A 179 -48.26 25.45 -8.88
N ILE A 180 -48.25 24.43 -9.75
CA ILE A 180 -49.47 23.92 -10.39
C ILE A 180 -50.48 23.40 -9.34
N ARG A 181 -50.01 22.82 -8.24
CA ARG A 181 -50.88 22.32 -7.15
C ARG A 181 -51.46 23.42 -6.25
N ARG A 182 -50.83 24.59 -6.13
CA ARG A 182 -51.37 25.72 -5.35
C ARG A 182 -52.43 26.52 -6.10
N LYS A 183 -52.56 26.34 -7.42
CA LYS A 183 -53.60 26.97 -8.25
C LYS A 183 -54.79 26.03 -8.49
N ARG A 184 -55.29 25.36 -7.45
CA ARG A 184 -56.67 24.86 -7.48
C ARG A 184 -57.51 25.76 -6.56
N PRO A 185 -58.52 26.44 -7.12
CA PRO A 185 -59.35 27.42 -6.41
C PRO A 185 -60.14 26.80 -5.26
#